data_AF-A0A970MNJ2-F1
#
_entry.id   AF-A0A970MNJ2-F1
#
_cell.length_a   1.000
_cell.length_b   1.000
_cell.length_c   1.000
_cell.angle_alpha   90.00
_cell.angle_beta   90.00
_cell.angle_gamma   90.00
#
_symmetry.space_group_name_H-M   'P 1'
#
loop_
_entity.id
_entity.type
_entity.pdbx_description
1 polymer ?
#
loop_
_entity_poly.entity_id
_entity_poly.type
_entity_poly.pdbx_seq_one_letter_code
_entity_poly.pdbx_strand_id
1 'polypeptide(L)'
;CRHIVECLGLEQVTILAERAEVVGQDPAHRQTYDLAVARAVARMPILMEYLLPLIHRHGKVMAMKGETAPAETHSASRAIHILGGKLHKLIHIELPGVVEERFIVVVDKIARTPDEYPRRVGIPAKRPIY
;
A
#
# COMPACT_ATOMS: atom_id res chain seq x y z
N CYS A 1 4.27 9.70 -16.93
CA CYS A 1 4.57 8.26 -16.76
C CYS A 1 4.81 7.54 -18.09
N ARG A 2 3.91 7.61 -19.08
CA ARG A 2 4.08 6.92 -20.38
C ARG A 2 5.38 7.30 -21.10
N HIS A 3 5.69 8.60 -21.16
CA HIS A 3 6.93 9.11 -21.72
C HIS A 3 8.20 8.48 -21.09
N ILE A 4 8.22 8.24 -19.78
CA ILE A 4 9.39 7.66 -19.09
C ILE A 4 9.54 6.16 -19.42
N VAL A 5 8.42 5.44 -19.55
CA VAL A 5 8.42 4.04 -19.99
C VAL A 5 9.04 3.91 -21.37
N GLU A 6 8.64 4.80 -22.30
CA GLU A 6 9.18 4.86 -23.66
C GLU A 6 10.66 5.23 -23.67
N CYS A 7 11.08 6.29 -22.95
CA CYS A 7 12.47 6.72 -22.90
C CYS A 7 13.42 5.67 -22.32
N LEU A 8 12.95 4.86 -21.35
CA LEU A 8 13.75 3.82 -20.73
C LEU A 8 13.62 2.45 -21.42
N GLY A 9 12.76 2.32 -22.45
CA GLY A 9 12.53 1.07 -23.17
C GLY A 9 11.96 -0.05 -22.28
N LEU A 10 11.11 0.28 -21.30
CA LEU A 10 10.56 -0.70 -20.38
C LEU A 10 9.43 -1.49 -21.02
N GLU A 11 9.50 -2.81 -20.92
CA GLU A 11 8.47 -3.73 -21.38
C GLU A 11 7.55 -4.17 -20.23
N GLN A 12 6.36 -4.69 -20.58
CA GLN A 12 5.38 -5.24 -19.61
C GLN A 12 4.90 -4.23 -18.55
N VAL A 13 4.90 -2.93 -18.87
CA VAL A 13 4.40 -1.88 -17.97
C VAL A 13 2.96 -1.51 -18.34
N THR A 14 2.06 -1.64 -17.38
CA THR A 14 0.70 -1.09 -17.47
C THR A 14 0.60 0.17 -16.63
N ILE A 15 0.15 1.28 -17.24
CA ILE A 15 -0.11 2.53 -16.53
C ILE A 15 -1.61 2.73 -16.43
N LEU A 16 -2.12 2.74 -15.21
CA LEU A 16 -3.50 3.07 -14.90
C LEU A 16 -3.56 4.52 -14.41
N ALA A 17 -4.21 5.38 -15.19
CA ALA A 17 -4.46 6.77 -14.80
C ALA A 17 -5.77 6.85 -14.01
N GLU A 18 -5.82 6.17 -12.86
CA GLU A 18 -7.00 6.12 -12.02
C GLU A 18 -6.72 6.19 -10.52
N ARG A 19 -7.77 6.41 -9.74
CA ARG A 19 -7.72 6.44 -8.28
C ARG A 19 -7.55 5.03 -7.72
N ALA A 20 -6.71 4.86 -6.71
CA ALA A 20 -6.53 3.56 -6.05
C ALA A 20 -7.83 3.00 -5.47
N GLU A 21 -8.75 3.86 -5.02
CA GLU A 21 -10.08 3.45 -4.56
C GLU A 21 -10.95 2.86 -5.66
N VAL A 22 -10.80 3.33 -6.90
CA VAL A 22 -11.53 2.80 -8.06
C VAL A 22 -10.89 1.49 -8.51
N VAL A 23 -9.57 1.47 -8.67
CA VAL A 23 -8.82 0.25 -9.07
C VAL A 23 -8.99 -0.87 -8.04
N GLY A 24 -9.03 -0.56 -6.75
CA GLY A 24 -9.24 -1.56 -5.70
C GLY A 24 -10.64 -2.17 -5.68
N GLN A 25 -11.61 -1.59 -6.39
CA GLN A 25 -12.96 -2.14 -6.60
C GLN A 25 -13.12 -2.82 -7.97
N ASP A 26 -12.17 -2.65 -8.88
CA ASP A 26 -12.20 -3.26 -10.21
C ASP A 26 -11.89 -4.77 -10.12
N PRO A 27 -12.79 -5.67 -10.55
CA PRO A 27 -12.55 -7.11 -10.56
C PRO A 27 -11.28 -7.56 -11.29
N ALA A 28 -10.79 -6.79 -12.27
CA ALA A 28 -9.56 -7.10 -13.00
C ALA A 28 -8.29 -6.89 -12.16
N HIS A 29 -8.36 -6.06 -11.12
CA HIS A 29 -7.22 -5.63 -10.32
C HIS A 29 -7.33 -6.01 -8.84
N ARG A 30 -8.56 -6.24 -8.37
CA ARG A 30 -8.85 -6.57 -6.98
C ARG A 30 -8.31 -7.96 -6.65
N GLN A 31 -7.42 -8.02 -5.66
CA GLN A 31 -6.84 -9.25 -5.12
C GLN A 31 -6.14 -10.11 -6.19
N THR A 32 -5.41 -9.49 -7.13
CA THR A 32 -4.71 -10.20 -8.20
C THR A 32 -3.18 -10.09 -8.11
N TYR A 33 -2.65 -9.15 -7.35
CA TYR A 33 -1.22 -8.84 -7.33
C TYR A 33 -0.45 -9.55 -6.21
N ASP A 34 0.77 -10.00 -6.49
CA ASP A 34 1.68 -10.59 -5.51
C ASP A 34 2.25 -9.55 -4.53
N LEU A 35 2.55 -8.35 -5.04
CA LEU A 35 3.25 -7.31 -4.31
C LEU A 35 2.72 -5.92 -4.66
N ALA A 36 2.41 -5.14 -3.62
CA ALA A 36 2.19 -3.70 -3.75
C ALA A 36 3.29 -2.93 -3.02
N VAL A 37 3.85 -1.93 -3.70
CA VAL A 37 4.85 -1.01 -3.15
C VAL A 37 4.32 0.41 -3.16
N ALA A 38 4.65 1.19 -2.13
CA ALA A 38 4.31 2.61 -2.10
C ALA A 38 5.33 3.43 -1.32
N ARG A 39 5.58 4.67 -1.78
CA ARG A 39 6.47 5.65 -1.15
C ARG A 39 5.82 7.03 -1.18
N ALA A 40 5.83 7.74 -0.05
CA ALA A 40 5.35 9.12 0.07
C ALA A 40 3.89 9.37 -0.41
N VAL A 41 2.99 8.41 -0.19
CA VAL A 41 1.58 8.50 -0.68
C VAL A 41 0.60 9.00 0.38
N ALA A 42 0.55 8.38 1.55
CA ALA A 42 -0.42 8.70 2.61
C ALA A 42 0.02 8.14 3.97
N ARG A 43 -0.69 8.50 5.05
CA ARG A 43 -0.53 7.86 6.38
C ARG A 43 -0.89 6.38 6.32
N MET A 44 -0.28 5.55 7.17
CA MET A 44 -0.41 4.09 7.14
C MET A 44 -1.86 3.58 7.03
N PRO A 45 -2.84 4.05 7.82
CA PRO A 45 -4.19 3.50 7.73
C PRO A 45 -4.87 3.71 6.37
N ILE A 46 -4.66 4.89 5.79
CA ILE A 46 -5.16 5.25 4.46
C ILE A 46 -4.46 4.41 3.40
N LEU A 47 -3.12 4.30 3.53
CA LEU A 47 -2.29 3.56 2.60
C LEU A 47 -2.67 2.07 2.55
N MET A 48 -2.97 1.47 3.71
CA MET A 48 -3.40 0.07 3.76
C MET A 48 -4.73 -0.14 3.04
N GLU A 49 -5.67 0.81 3.13
CA GLU A 49 -6.94 0.74 2.39
C GLU A 49 -6.75 0.85 0.87
N TYR A 50 -5.72 1.56 0.41
CA TYR A 50 -5.40 1.62 -1.03
C TYR A 50 -4.72 0.34 -1.54
N LEU A 51 -3.84 -0.26 -0.74
CA LEU A 51 -2.97 -1.34 -1.20
C LEU A 51 -3.52 -2.74 -0.95
N LEU A 52 -4.01 -3.03 0.26
CA LEU A 52 -4.46 -4.38 0.63
C LEU A 52 -5.61 -4.95 -0.23
N PRO A 53 -6.54 -4.16 -0.79
CA PRO A 53 -7.55 -4.68 -1.71
C PRO A 53 -7.00 -5.18 -3.04
N LEU A 54 -5.82 -4.73 -3.47
CA LEU A 54 -5.19 -5.15 -4.73
C LEU A 54 -4.46 -6.50 -4.57
N ILE A 55 -4.09 -6.87 -3.35
CA ILE A 55 -3.20 -8.01 -3.09
C ILE A 55 -3.99 -9.28 -2.87
N HIS A 56 -3.60 -10.36 -3.56
CA HIS A 56 -4.19 -11.67 -3.37
C HIS A 56 -3.76 -12.29 -2.03
N ARG A 57 -4.50 -13.30 -1.56
CA ARG A 57 -4.10 -14.03 -0.34
C ARG A 57 -2.70 -14.64 -0.54
N HIS A 58 -1.82 -14.48 0.43
CA HIS A 58 -0.38 -14.83 0.40
C HIS A 58 0.55 -13.80 -0.27
N GLY A 59 0.01 -12.76 -0.91
CA GLY A 59 0.80 -11.62 -1.37
C GLY A 59 1.23 -10.69 -0.22
N LYS A 60 1.97 -9.62 -0.56
CA LYS A 60 2.55 -8.69 0.41
C LYS A 60 2.38 -7.23 0.02
N VAL A 61 2.42 -6.36 1.04
CA VAL A 61 2.57 -4.92 0.87
C VAL A 61 3.90 -4.49 1.47
N MET A 62 4.64 -3.64 0.75
CA MET A 62 5.86 -2.99 1.23
C MET A 62 5.70 -1.47 1.14
N ALA A 63 5.44 -0.85 2.29
CA ALA A 63 5.31 0.59 2.39
C ALA A 63 6.63 1.22 2.86
N MET A 64 7.19 2.10 2.04
CA MET A 64 8.40 2.87 2.34
C MET A 64 8.02 4.13 3.13
N LYS A 65 8.54 4.23 4.35
CA LYS A 65 8.21 5.26 5.33
C LYS A 65 9.48 5.88 5.94
N GLY A 66 9.33 7.06 6.53
CA GLY A 66 10.36 7.72 7.31
C GLY A 66 10.31 7.31 8.79
N GLU A 67 10.93 8.12 9.64
CA GLU A 67 11.03 7.94 11.10
C GLU A 67 9.68 7.67 11.80
N THR A 68 8.56 8.16 11.27
CA THR A 68 7.22 7.98 11.86
C THR A 68 6.65 6.57 11.66
N ALA A 69 7.34 5.69 10.93
CA ALA A 69 6.84 4.37 10.55
C ALA A 69 6.38 3.51 11.74
N PRO A 70 7.11 3.40 12.87
CA PRO A 70 6.68 2.57 13.98
C PRO A 70 5.34 3.05 14.57
N ALA A 71 5.22 4.35 14.85
CA ALA A 71 4.02 4.95 15.42
C ALA A 71 2.84 4.88 14.46
N GLU A 72 3.05 5.18 13.18
CA GLU A 72 2.00 5.08 12.17
C GLU A 72 1.52 3.63 11.98
N THR A 73 2.44 2.66 11.96
CA THR A 73 2.10 1.25 11.82
C THR A 73 1.31 0.75 13.02
N HIS A 74 1.69 1.17 14.22
CA HIS A 74 0.94 0.87 15.44
C HIS A 74 -0.50 1.42 15.35
N SER A 75 -0.64 2.70 14.98
CA SER A 75 -1.96 3.33 14.79
C SER A 75 -2.82 2.70 13.68
N ALA A 76 -2.18 2.00 12.73
CA ALA A 76 -2.85 1.36 11.60
C ALA A 76 -3.18 -0.11 11.87
N SER A 77 -2.87 -0.66 13.05
CA SER A 77 -3.03 -2.09 13.37
C SER A 77 -4.44 -2.60 13.08
N ARG A 78 -5.47 -1.83 13.49
CA ARG A 78 -6.87 -2.17 13.23
C ARG A 78 -7.22 -2.12 11.75
N ALA A 79 -6.75 -1.11 11.02
CA ALA A 79 -6.95 -1.01 9.57
C ALA A 79 -6.32 -2.21 8.85
N ILE A 80 -5.06 -2.54 9.18
CA ILE A 80 -4.34 -3.70 8.65
C ILE A 80 -5.17 -4.96 8.86
N HIS A 81 -5.67 -5.18 10.08
CA HIS A 81 -6.45 -6.36 10.42
C HIS A 81 -7.79 -6.44 9.66
N ILE A 82 -8.59 -5.37 9.66
CA ILE A 82 -9.90 -5.32 8.97
C ILE A 82 -9.75 -5.58 7.47
N LEU A 83 -8.68 -5.07 6.88
CA LEU A 83 -8.39 -5.23 5.46
C LEU A 83 -7.73 -6.58 5.13
N GLY A 84 -7.69 -7.52 6.08
CA GLY A 84 -7.17 -8.88 5.89
C GLY A 84 -5.64 -8.96 5.83
N GLY A 85 -4.95 -7.93 6.32
CA GLY A 85 -3.50 -7.89 6.45
C GLY A 85 -3.02 -8.31 7.85
N LYS A 86 -1.74 -8.63 7.94
CA LYS A 86 -1.02 -8.83 9.21
C LYS A 86 0.37 -8.19 9.10
N LEU A 87 0.74 -7.37 10.07
CA LEU A 87 2.10 -6.84 10.15
C LEU A 87 3.09 -8.00 10.23
N HIS A 88 4.01 -8.05 9.28
CA HIS A 88 5.06 -9.08 9.23
C HIS A 88 6.32 -8.58 9.92
N LYS A 89 6.85 -7.42 9.47
CA LYS A 89 8.04 -6.78 10.07
C LYS A 89 8.12 -5.31 9.72
N LEU A 90 8.84 -4.58 10.55
CA LEU A 90 9.38 -3.25 10.27
C LEU A 90 10.88 -3.41 10.00
N ILE A 91 11.35 -3.07 8.80
CA ILE A 91 12.77 -3.10 8.48
C ILE A 91 13.30 -1.68 8.59
N HIS A 92 14.20 -1.42 9.54
CA HIS A 92 14.96 -0.17 9.60
C HIS A 92 16.05 -0.17 8.50
N ILE A 93 16.22 0.96 7.82
CA ILE A 93 17.18 1.16 6.74
C ILE A 93 17.98 2.41 7.01
N GLU A 94 19.29 2.25 7.01
CA GLU A 94 20.25 3.34 7.02
C GLU A 94 20.66 3.65 5.57
N LEU A 95 20.51 4.90 5.15
CA LEU A 95 20.90 5.34 3.82
C LEU A 95 22.18 6.19 3.90
N PRO A 96 23.23 5.85 3.12
CA PRO A 96 24.45 6.65 3.09
C PRO A 96 24.16 8.11 2.77
N GLY A 97 24.62 9.02 3.63
CA GLY A 97 24.46 10.47 3.46
C GLY A 97 23.06 11.02 3.80
N VAL A 98 22.15 10.21 4.33
CA VAL A 98 20.83 10.65 4.82
C VAL A 98 20.76 10.37 6.31
N VAL A 99 20.61 11.43 7.11
CA VAL A 99 20.54 11.33 8.58
C VAL A 99 19.18 10.80 9.05
N GLU A 100 18.13 11.03 8.25
CA GLU A 100 16.77 10.60 8.61
C GLU A 100 16.61 9.09 8.54
N GLU A 101 15.99 8.52 9.58
CA GLU A 101 15.63 7.11 9.60
C GLU A 101 14.63 6.77 8.47
N ARG A 102 14.81 5.58 7.90
CA ARG A 102 13.92 5.03 6.87
C ARG A 102 13.48 3.64 7.27
N PHE A 103 12.25 3.32 6.92
CA PHE A 103 11.66 2.02 7.22
C PHE A 103 10.93 1.44 6.01
N ILE A 104 11.01 0.12 5.85
CA ILE A 104 10.07 -0.64 5.03
C ILE A 104 9.13 -1.40 5.97
N VAL A 105 7.86 -1.03 5.91
CA VAL A 105 6.79 -1.75 6.60
C VAL A 105 6.29 -2.87 5.71
N VAL A 106 6.46 -4.12 6.15
CA VAL A 106 6.01 -5.31 5.42
C VAL A 106 4.74 -5.85 6.06
N VAL A 107 3.68 -5.96 5.26
CA VAL A 107 2.38 -6.49 5.68
C VAL A 107 2.03 -7.69 4.80
N ASP A 108 1.74 -8.83 5.44
CA ASP A 108 1.28 -10.04 4.76
C ASP A 108 -0.22 -9.99 4.52
N LYS A 109 -0.66 -10.42 3.33
CA LYS A 109 -2.08 -10.61 3.04
C LYS A 109 -2.54 -12.00 3.49
N ILE A 110 -3.27 -12.07 4.59
CA ILE A 110 -3.67 -13.34 5.22
C ILE A 110 -5.13 -13.72 4.98
N ALA A 111 -5.99 -12.73 4.70
CA ALA A 111 -7.42 -12.92 4.46
C ALA A 111 -7.94 -12.00 3.35
N ARG A 112 -9.11 -12.34 2.81
CA ARG A 112 -9.80 -11.53 1.78
C ARG A 112 -10.15 -10.16 2.35
N THR A 113 -9.98 -9.09 1.57
CA THR A 113 -10.52 -7.77 1.95
C THR A 113 -12.05 -7.81 1.88
N PRO A 114 -12.78 -7.32 2.90
CA PRO A 114 -14.23 -7.12 2.79
C PRO A 114 -14.62 -6.26 1.57
N ASP A 115 -15.78 -6.53 0.99
CA ASP A 115 -16.20 -5.91 -0.28
C ASP A 115 -16.50 -4.41 -0.14
N GLU A 116 -16.78 -3.93 1.07
CA GLU A 116 -16.94 -2.49 1.35
C GLU A 116 -15.65 -1.67 1.19
N TYR A 117 -14.48 -2.32 1.14
CA TYR A 117 -13.18 -1.66 1.00
C TYR A 117 -12.53 -1.96 -0.37
N PRO A 118 -11.86 -0.97 -0.99
CA PRO A 118 -11.69 0.39 -0.51
C PRO A 118 -13.00 1.18 -0.58
N ARG A 119 -13.19 2.11 0.36
CA ARG A 119 -14.35 3.02 0.35
C ARG A 119 -14.23 4.00 -0.81
N ARG A 120 -15.35 4.68 -1.12
CA ARG A 120 -15.44 5.67 -2.20
C ARG A 120 -14.30 6.69 -2.15
N VAL A 121 -13.93 7.20 -3.33
CA VAL A 121 -12.84 8.16 -3.53
C VAL A 121 -12.87 9.28 -2.49
N GLY A 122 -11.75 9.46 -1.79
CA GLY A 122 -11.56 10.50 -0.78
C GLY A 122 -12.11 10.18 0.62
N ILE A 123 -12.95 9.15 0.79
CA ILE A 123 -13.39 8.71 2.12
C ILE A 123 -12.23 8.19 2.98
N PRO A 124 -11.27 7.40 2.45
CA PRO A 124 -10.12 6.94 3.24
C PRO A 124 -9.34 8.10 3.86
N ALA A 125 -9.12 9.17 3.10
CA ALA A 125 -8.43 10.37 3.57
C ALA A 125 -9.24 11.18 4.59
N LYS A 126 -10.57 11.32 4.39
CA LYS A 126 -11.44 12.09 5.28
C LYS A 126 -11.76 11.37 6.59
N ARG A 127 -11.89 10.04 6.55
CA ARG A 127 -12.28 9.19 7.69
C ARG A 127 -11.41 7.94 7.73
N PRO A 128 -10.13 8.06 8.13
CA PRO A 128 -9.24 6.90 8.19
C PRO A 128 -9.74 5.85 9.18
N ILE A 129 -9.40 4.59 8.94
CA ILE A 129 -9.69 3.48 9.84
C ILE A 129 -8.61 3.48 10.91
N TYR A 130 -8.95 3.74 12.17
CA TYR A 130 -8.05 3.54 13.30
C TYR A 130 -8.55 2.39 14.17
#